data_AF-A0A1F4QXX2-F1
#
_entry.id   AF-A0A1F4QXX2-F1
#
_cell.length_a   1.000
_cell.length_b   1.000
_cell.length_c   1.000
_cell.angle_alpha   90.00
_cell.angle_beta   90.00
_cell.angle_gamma   90.00
#
_symmetry.space_group_name_H-M   'P 1'
#
loop_
_entity.id
_entity.type
_entity.pdbx_description
1 polymer ?
#
loop_
_entity_poly.entity_id
_entity_poly.type
_entity_poly.pdbx_seq_one_letter_code
_entity_poly.pdbx_strand_id
1 'polypeptide(L)'
;MTNPLEARTEELVAIGAALAANCEPCLRYHVRRGAEAGCTQDEMRRAVEIAQAVKDTPARLLAGLAGRLLESSPDRPESEATPEMPAAQTASVSSGCCGTSANSGGHRHAP
;
A
#
# COMPACT_ATOMS: atom_id res chain seq x y z
N MET A 1 -17.24 28.35 4.34
CA MET A 1 -15.98 27.60 4.26
C MET A 1 -15.35 27.92 2.92
N THR A 2 -14.22 28.62 2.90
CA THR A 2 -13.46 28.86 1.66
C THR A 2 -12.72 27.59 1.31
N ASN A 3 -12.84 27.13 0.07
CA ASN A 3 -12.07 26.00 -0.42
C ASN A 3 -10.62 26.45 -0.64
N PRO A 4 -9.64 25.86 0.07
CA PRO A 4 -8.24 26.27 -0.05
C PRO A 4 -7.58 25.78 -1.36
N LEU A 5 -8.24 24.87 -2.09
CA LEU A 5 -7.76 24.36 -3.37
C LEU A 5 -8.50 25.05 -4.52
N GLU A 6 -7.76 25.32 -5.60
CA GLU A 6 -8.37 25.67 -6.87
C GLU A 6 -9.21 24.50 -7.38
N ALA A 7 -10.40 24.77 -7.93
CA ALA A 7 -11.33 23.75 -8.43
C ALA A 7 -10.64 22.72 -9.35
N ARG A 8 -9.73 23.20 -10.18
CA ARG A 8 -8.94 22.39 -11.11
C ARG A 8 -8.03 21.38 -10.39
N THR A 9 -7.40 21.81 -9.30
CA THR A 9 -6.55 20.95 -8.45
C THR A 9 -7.41 19.97 -7.66
N GLU A 10 -8.53 20.45 -7.10
CA GLU A 10 -9.47 19.62 -6.36
C GLU A 10 -10.03 18.47 -7.22
N GLU A 11 -10.45 18.76 -8.45
CA GLU A 11 -11.01 17.74 -9.33
C GLU A 11 -9.95 16.72 -9.78
N LEU A 12 -8.69 17.12 -10.04
CA LEU A 12 -7.61 16.17 -10.33
C LEU A 12 -7.34 15.22 -9.14
N VAL A 13 -7.36 15.75 -7.91
CA VAL A 13 -7.24 14.94 -6.69
C VAL A 13 -8.42 13.99 -6.56
N ALA A 14 -9.64 14.48 -6.80
CA ALA A 14 -10.86 13.68 -6.70
C ALA A 14 -10.93 12.56 -7.76
N ILE A 15 -10.50 12.82 -8.99
CA ILE A 15 -10.36 11.80 -10.05
C ILE A 15 -9.41 10.69 -9.61
N GLY A 16 -8.22 11.06 -9.10
CA GLY A 16 -7.24 10.10 -8.62
C GLY A 16 -7.77 9.26 -7.45
N ALA A 17 -8.39 9.91 -6.45
CA ALA A 17 -8.99 9.24 -5.31
C ALA A 17 -10.12 8.28 -5.72
N ALA A 18 -10.99 8.70 -6.64
CA ALA A 18 -12.08 7.87 -7.14
C ALA A 18 -11.57 6.59 -7.83
N LEU A 19 -10.51 6.69 -8.65
CA LEU A 19 -9.90 5.52 -9.29
C LEU A 19 -9.26 4.57 -8.27
N ALA A 20 -8.47 5.13 -7.35
CA ALA A 20 -7.77 4.37 -6.32
C ALA A 20 -8.74 3.62 -5.40
N ALA A 21 -9.90 4.23 -5.09
CA ALA A 21 -10.96 3.63 -4.28
C ALA A 21 -11.94 2.75 -5.07
N ASN A 22 -11.73 2.51 -6.37
CA ASN A 22 -12.66 1.77 -7.23
C ASN A 22 -14.09 2.36 -7.27
N CYS A 23 -14.28 3.66 -7.02
CA CYS A 23 -15.60 4.29 -7.03
C CYS A 23 -15.97 4.76 -8.45
N GLU A 24 -16.60 3.88 -9.23
CA GLU A 24 -17.08 4.20 -10.59
C GLU A 24 -17.99 5.46 -10.68
N PRO A 25 -19.04 5.63 -9.85
CA PRO A 25 -19.88 6.83 -9.92
C PRO A 25 -19.11 8.10 -9.57
N CYS A 26 -18.20 8.03 -8.59
CA CYS A 26 -17.33 9.16 -8.24
C CYS A 26 -16.43 9.54 -9.42
N LEU A 27 -15.83 8.55 -10.08
CA LEU A 27 -14.92 8.78 -11.21
C LEU A 27 -15.66 9.46 -12.37
N ARG A 28 -16.86 8.99 -12.73
CA ARG A 28 -17.70 9.63 -13.75
C ARG A 28 -18.03 11.09 -13.41
N TYR A 29 -18.40 11.35 -12.16
CA TYR A 29 -18.75 12.69 -11.70
C TYR A 29 -17.55 13.64 -11.78
N HIS A 30 -16.41 13.24 -11.22
CA HIS A 30 -15.23 14.09 -11.14
C HIS A 30 -14.50 14.27 -12.47
N VAL A 31 -14.55 13.30 -13.39
CA VAL A 31 -14.06 13.50 -14.76
C VAL A 31 -14.85 14.60 -15.48
N ARG A 32 -16.19 14.60 -15.35
CA ARG A 32 -17.04 15.65 -15.93
C ARG A 32 -16.75 17.01 -15.30
N ARG A 33 -16.69 17.08 -13.96
CA ARG A 33 -16.39 18.33 -13.24
C ARG A 33 -14.98 18.84 -13.53
N GLY A 34 -13.99 17.96 -13.63
CA GLY A 34 -12.63 18.31 -14.00
C GLY A 34 -12.55 18.97 -15.38
N ALA A 35 -13.28 18.43 -16.37
CA ALA A 35 -13.37 19.04 -17.69
C ALA A 35 -13.99 20.46 -17.64
N GLU A 36 -15.06 20.64 -16.86
CA GLU A 36 -15.69 21.96 -16.66
C GLU A 36 -14.81 22.93 -15.89
N ALA A 37 -13.96 22.43 -14.99
CA ALA A 37 -12.94 23.19 -14.25
C ALA A 37 -11.69 23.51 -15.10
N GLY A 38 -11.65 23.12 -16.37
CA GLY A 38 -10.55 23.40 -17.30
C GLY A 38 -9.36 22.44 -17.19
N CYS A 39 -9.55 21.24 -16.63
CA CYS A 39 -8.54 20.19 -16.72
C CYS A 39 -8.45 19.68 -18.17
N THR A 40 -7.22 19.53 -18.67
CA THR A 40 -6.98 18.90 -19.97
C THR A 40 -7.11 17.38 -19.85
N GLN A 41 -7.32 16.70 -20.99
CA GLN A 41 -7.33 15.23 -21.00
C GLN A 41 -6.01 14.63 -20.54
N ASP A 42 -4.88 15.27 -20.84
CA ASP A 42 -3.56 14.76 -20.46
C ASP A 42 -3.32 14.84 -18.95
N GLU A 43 -3.85 15.87 -18.29
CA GLU A 43 -3.77 16.00 -16.82
C GLU A 43 -4.66 14.98 -16.11
N MET A 44 -5.88 14.80 -16.61
CA MET A 44 -6.77 13.76 -16.09
C MET A 44 -6.15 12.36 -16.31
N ARG A 45 -5.54 12.12 -17.49
CA ARG A 45 -4.81 10.87 -17.77
C ARG A 45 -3.65 10.69 -16.80
N ARG A 46 -2.86 11.73 -16.55
CA ARG A 46 -1.75 11.67 -15.60
C ARG A 46 -2.23 11.38 -14.17
N ALA A 47 -3.34 11.98 -13.73
CA ALA A 47 -3.94 11.69 -12.44
C ALA A 47 -4.36 10.21 -12.34
N VAL A 48 -4.96 9.66 -13.40
CA VAL A 48 -5.34 8.24 -13.49
C VAL A 48 -4.11 7.33 -13.42
N GLU A 49 -3.05 7.62 -14.18
CA GLU A 49 -1.81 6.83 -14.17
C GLU A 49 -1.17 6.78 -12.78
N ILE A 50 -1.08 7.94 -12.10
CA ILE A 50 -0.56 8.02 -10.74
C ILE A 50 -1.43 7.19 -9.79
N ALA A 51 -2.75 7.35 -9.86
CA ALA A 51 -3.68 6.63 -8.99
C ALA A 51 -3.62 5.11 -9.22
N GLN A 52 -3.47 4.66 -10.47
CA GLN A 52 -3.32 3.25 -10.80
C GLN A 52 -2.04 2.66 -10.19
N ALA A 53 -0.90 3.35 -10.35
CA ALA A 53 0.36 2.92 -9.75
C ALA A 53 0.28 2.81 -8.21
N VAL A 54 -0.41 3.76 -7.55
CA VAL A 54 -0.65 3.72 -6.10
C VAL A 54 -1.54 2.53 -5.73
N LYS A 55 -2.63 2.30 -6.48
CA LYS A 55 -3.60 1.22 -6.28
C LYS A 55 -3.02 -0.18 -6.47
N ASP A 56 -2.08 -0.35 -7.39
CA ASP A 56 -1.52 -1.65 -7.73
C ASP A 56 -0.79 -2.31 -6.54
N THR A 57 -0.14 -1.50 -5.69
CA THR A 57 0.60 -2.02 -4.52
C THR A 57 -0.30 -2.72 -3.51
N PRO A 58 -1.32 -2.07 -2.91
CA PRO A 58 -2.22 -2.74 -1.97
C PRO A 58 -2.97 -3.89 -2.65
N ALA A 59 -3.35 -3.77 -3.93
CA ALA A 59 -3.99 -4.86 -4.66
C ALA A 59 -3.12 -6.13 -4.73
N ARG A 60 -1.83 -5.98 -5.09
CA ARG A 60 -0.87 -7.11 -5.10
C ARG A 60 -0.66 -7.71 -3.72
N LEU A 61 -0.54 -6.88 -2.68
CA LEU A 61 -0.32 -7.34 -1.31
C LEU A 61 -1.51 -8.13 -0.77
N LEU A 62 -2.73 -7.65 -1.01
CA LEU A 62 -3.96 -8.36 -0.61
C LEU A 62 -4.12 -9.67 -1.37
N ALA A 63 -3.83 -9.70 -2.68
CA ALA A 63 -3.86 -10.95 -3.45
C ALA A 63 -2.87 -11.99 -2.89
N GLY A 64 -1.64 -11.56 -2.57
CA GLY A 64 -0.64 -12.43 -1.94
C GLY A 64 -1.05 -12.91 -0.54
N LEU A 65 -1.70 -12.05 0.26
CA LEU A 65 -2.24 -12.44 1.56
C LEU A 65 -3.37 -13.47 1.42
N ALA A 66 -4.29 -13.26 0.49
CA ALA A 66 -5.38 -14.19 0.21
C ALA A 66 -4.85 -15.59 -0.15
N GLY A 67 -3.84 -15.66 -1.02
CA GLY A 67 -3.16 -16.93 -1.35
C GLY A 67 -2.65 -17.67 -0.11
N ARG A 68 -1.90 -16.99 0.76
CA ARG A 68 -1.37 -17.58 2.01
C ARG A 68 -2.47 -18.08 2.94
N LEU A 69 -3.58 -17.35 3.06
CA LEU A 69 -4.69 -17.75 3.93
C LEU A 69 -5.41 -19.00 3.41
N LEU A 70 -5.55 -19.12 2.08
CA LEU A 70 -6.15 -20.29 1.45
C LEU A 70 -5.25 -21.53 1.54
N GLU A 71 -3.93 -21.37 1.36
CA GLU A 71 -2.94 -22.44 1.58
C GLU A 71 -2.87 -22.91 3.05
N SER A 72 -3.21 -22.01 3.98
CA SER A 72 -3.21 -22.31 5.43
C SER A 72 -4.51 -22.93 5.94
N SER A 73 -5.52 -23.15 5.08
CA SER A 73 -6.75 -23.85 5.46
C SER A 73 -6.53 -25.37 5.40
N PRO A 74 -6.59 -26.10 6.52
CA PRO A 74 -6.19 -27.49 6.58
C PRO A 74 -7.36 -28.40 6.20
N ASP A 75 -7.25 -29.10 5.08
CA ASP A 75 -7.64 -30.51 5.12
C ASP A 75 -6.53 -31.24 5.88
N ARG A 76 -6.75 -31.48 7.18
CA ARG A 76 -5.97 -32.49 7.91
C ARG A 76 -6.60 -33.84 7.62
N PRO A 77 -5.77 -34.83 7.30
CA PRO A 77 -5.69 -35.93 8.23
C PRO A 77 -4.34 -35.89 8.94
N GLU A 78 -4.42 -35.98 10.27
CA GLU A 78 -3.31 -36.41 11.10
C GLU A 78 -2.95 -37.83 10.68
N SER A 79 -1.72 -38.06 10.24
CA SER A 79 -1.10 -39.39 10.22
C SER A 79 0.20 -39.30 11.01
N GLU A 80 0.04 -39.49 12.30
CA GLU A 80 0.94 -40.23 13.21
C GLU A 80 2.44 -40.16 12.92
N ALA A 81 3.15 -39.34 13.69
CA ALA A 81 4.51 -39.68 14.13
C ALA A 81 4.81 -38.99 15.47
N THR A 82 4.63 -39.72 16.56
CA THR A 82 5.43 -39.55 17.78
C THR A 82 5.72 -40.92 18.36
N PRO A 83 6.80 -41.12 19.15
CA PRO A 83 8.06 -40.37 19.24
C PRO A 83 9.31 -41.29 19.31
N GLU A 84 10.50 -40.82 18.89
CA GLU A 84 11.75 -41.21 19.56
C GLU A 84 12.87 -40.17 19.39
N MET A 85 13.52 -39.82 20.51
CA MET A 85 14.65 -38.89 20.66
C MET A 85 15.98 -39.59 20.33
N PRO A 86 17.03 -38.83 19.96
CA PRO A 86 18.07 -38.60 20.97
C PRO A 86 18.58 -37.15 21.05
N ALA A 87 19.30 -36.93 22.14
CA ALA A 87 19.51 -35.66 22.83
C ALA A 87 20.32 -34.59 22.08
N ALA A 88 19.94 -33.34 22.42
CA ALA A 88 20.76 -32.14 22.59
C ALA A 88 21.62 -31.65 21.41
N GLN A 89 21.31 -30.44 20.96
CA GLN A 89 22.26 -29.33 21.05
C GLN A 89 21.52 -27.99 21.07
N THR A 90 21.84 -27.23 22.12
CA THR A 90 21.36 -25.91 22.48
C THR A 90 22.04 -24.83 21.64
N ALA A 91 21.30 -23.85 21.12
CA ALA A 91 21.76 -22.45 20.98
C ALA A 91 20.61 -21.50 20.58
N SER A 92 20.13 -20.76 21.58
CA SER A 92 19.54 -19.40 21.59
C SER A 92 18.93 -18.81 20.30
N VAL A 93 17.61 -18.59 20.32
CA VAL A 93 17.01 -17.42 19.68
C VAL A 93 16.82 -16.34 20.75
N SER A 94 17.62 -15.28 20.71
CA SER A 94 17.33 -14.07 21.48
C SER A 94 16.30 -13.25 20.71
N SER A 95 15.14 -13.08 21.33
CA SER A 95 14.09 -12.15 20.97
C SER A 95 14.63 -10.73 20.84
N GLY A 96 14.17 -10.00 19.82
CA GLY A 96 14.50 -8.61 19.61
C GLY A 96 13.45 -7.91 18.74
N CYS A 97 12.26 -7.73 19.31
CA CYS A 97 11.33 -6.70 18.88
C CYS A 97 11.72 -5.38 19.58
N CYS A 98 11.65 -4.26 18.86
CA CYS A 98 11.74 -2.84 19.26
C CYS A 98 12.98 -2.09 18.74
N GLY A 99 12.72 -1.12 17.85
CA GLY A 99 13.71 -0.14 17.41
C GLY A 99 14.02 0.92 18.46
N THR A 100 15.18 1.57 18.35
CA THR A 100 15.45 2.94 18.80
C THR A 100 16.67 3.47 18.04
N SER A 101 16.61 4.76 17.71
CA SER A 101 17.55 5.60 16.96
C SER A 101 19.02 5.51 17.40
N ALA A 102 19.94 5.63 16.43
CA ALA A 102 21.29 6.13 16.67
C ALA A 102 21.61 7.28 15.70
N ASN A 103 21.48 8.49 16.22
CA ASN A 103 22.12 9.69 15.71
C ASN A 103 23.62 9.63 16.06
N SER A 104 24.51 9.78 15.09
CA SER A 104 25.87 10.25 15.34
C SER A 104 26.30 11.18 14.20
N GLY A 105 26.16 12.48 14.45
CA GLY A 105 26.65 13.53 13.58
C GLY A 105 28.17 13.53 13.45
N GLY A 106 28.64 14.14 12.36
CA GLY A 106 30.04 14.45 12.13
C GLY A 106 30.16 15.56 11.08
N HIS A 107 30.16 16.80 11.56
CA HIS A 107 30.54 17.98 10.77
C HIS A 107 31.96 17.87 10.22
N ARG A 108 32.21 18.50 9.07
CA ARG A 108 33.25 19.54 8.91
C ARG A 108 33.06 20.31 7.60
N HIS A 109 33.15 21.63 7.74
CA HIS A 109 32.98 22.69 6.77
C HIS A 109 34.33 23.02 6.11
N ALA A 110 34.26 23.55 4.88
CA ALA A 110 35.16 24.38 4.04
C ALA A 110 36.60 24.74 4.52
N PRO A 111 37.50 25.11 3.60
CA PRO A 111 37.41 26.40 2.89
C PRO A 111 36.94 26.32 1.43
#